data_AF-A0A7S0GNG7-F1
#
_entry.id   AF-A0A7S0GNG7-F1
#
_cell.length_a   1.000
_cell.length_b   1.000
_cell.length_c   1.000
_cell.angle_alpha   90.00
_cell.angle_beta   90.00
_cell.angle_gamma   90.00
#
_symmetry.space_group_name_H-M   'P 1'
#
loop_
_entity.id
_entity.type
_entity.pdbx_description
1 polymer ?
#
loop_
_entity_poly.entity_id
_entity_poly.type
_entity_poly.pdbx_seq_one_letter_code
_entity_poly.pdbx_strand_id
1 'polypeptide(L)'
;RHPPLPPAGMSVAALGSAIAVGRPANALRQTASRPVFRARLAARRAVPPRAFLQGLFGVGSKDEEEADDTAKVVDEVKKRVTVTLTRPMGLVLEPLTEKNKGAIVTEIVENGNADLSGMLQVGDVLLSCSFEQSEECRLENAWYENIVDELAAETDCTTITLVVERVVYEDDADMLTQTANSKRYWEEKRAAKRKAPKVLRRTPGVEPKDVRVEIGKGALGSGNFGTVFRGTFAGDSQKGVQDVILKNAKADVLAAEELLECEMDLNYHVHAKARGACARFMGCLELGPKDGGELYNGTLTEGLWLMWANEGENTVESLMLKGSSNLATAMRCDDATELGVARHAMRALLENLARLHEVGVVHRDVKPANVIVAERDEGKLKLIDLGAAALCLPDENANAESPLLNYYPGVGPADPRYCRDDEMFLLPEGAPRPTKENAAKLWRAHQPAKFDCVSAGVTLLQLAVVGLRPPANLDACVSELEKMNWDVQRWRNEKSAATGYDFAALDANGGAGWALVDALVVPDRARRVSARDALAHAFFG
;
A
#
# COMPACT_ATOMS: atom_id res chain seq x y z
N ARG A 1 14.85 -26.33 57.45
CA ARG A 1 15.46 -26.58 56.12
C ARG A 1 14.98 -25.46 55.22
N HIS A 2 15.92 -24.58 54.88
CA HIS A 2 15.87 -23.40 54.02
C HIS A 2 14.84 -22.28 54.30
N PRO A 3 15.29 -21.01 54.35
CA PRO A 3 14.47 -19.81 54.59
C PRO A 3 13.96 -19.21 53.27
N PRO A 4 13.15 -18.13 53.28
CA PRO A 4 12.59 -17.53 52.07
C PRO A 4 13.64 -16.73 51.28
N LEU A 5 13.39 -16.59 49.98
CA LEU A 5 14.12 -15.70 49.07
C LEU A 5 14.08 -14.25 49.60
N PRO A 6 15.19 -13.49 49.52
CA PRO A 6 15.22 -12.10 49.95
C PRO A 6 14.61 -11.16 48.89
N PRO A 7 14.14 -9.97 49.29
CA PRO A 7 13.80 -8.90 48.37
C PRO A 7 15.08 -8.19 47.91
N ALA A 8 15.14 -7.79 46.64
CA ALA A 8 16.17 -6.86 46.16
C ALA A 8 15.48 -5.57 45.71
N GLY A 9 15.54 -4.56 46.57
CA GLY A 9 15.31 -3.17 46.22
C GLY A 9 16.62 -2.39 46.28
N MET A 10 16.78 -1.52 45.29
CA MET A 10 17.60 -0.30 45.27
C MET A 10 19.14 -0.37 45.08
N SER A 11 19.54 0.06 43.87
CA SER A 11 20.23 1.34 43.60
C SER A 11 21.66 1.28 43.04
N VAL A 12 21.90 2.26 42.17
CA VAL A 12 23.17 2.81 41.64
C VAL A 12 23.77 2.08 40.42
N ALA A 13 23.53 2.62 39.23
CA ALA A 13 24.54 3.41 38.51
C ALA A 13 23.97 3.94 37.19
N ALA A 14 23.82 5.25 37.13
CA ALA A 14 23.74 6.01 35.89
C ALA A 14 25.07 5.87 35.13
N LEU A 15 24.99 5.52 33.85
CA LEU A 15 25.99 5.68 32.79
C LEU A 15 25.14 5.65 31.51
N GLY A 16 24.82 6.74 30.82
CA GLY A 16 25.66 7.90 30.55
C GLY A 16 26.68 7.52 29.48
N SER A 17 26.28 7.51 28.22
CA SER A 17 27.15 7.54 27.02
C SER A 17 26.23 7.82 25.82
N ALA A 18 25.93 9.08 25.50
CA ALA A 18 26.82 10.07 24.89
C ALA A 18 27.22 9.70 23.46
N ILE A 19 26.85 10.60 22.56
CA ILE A 19 27.35 10.78 21.20
C ILE A 19 28.88 10.63 21.23
N ALA A 20 29.42 9.58 20.63
CA ALA A 20 30.86 9.37 20.54
C ALA A 20 31.37 9.85 19.18
N VAL A 21 31.81 11.12 19.13
CA VAL A 21 32.71 11.64 18.10
C VAL A 21 34.15 11.40 18.56
N GLY A 22 34.96 10.70 17.77
CA GLY A 22 36.38 10.47 18.09
C GLY A 22 37.24 10.23 16.86
N ARG A 23 38.27 11.06 16.68
CA ARG A 23 39.39 10.89 15.73
C ARG A 23 40.73 11.09 16.48
N PRO A 24 41.88 10.65 15.93
CA PRO A 24 42.64 9.51 16.47
C PRO A 24 43.95 9.91 17.19
N ALA A 25 44.50 8.98 17.99
CA ALA A 25 45.87 9.07 18.51
C ALA A 25 46.68 7.81 18.14
N ASN A 26 47.87 8.05 17.58
CA ASN A 26 48.91 7.07 17.25
C ASN A 26 49.52 6.44 18.51
N ALA A 27 49.68 5.11 18.54
CA ALA A 27 50.89 4.44 19.05
C ALA A 27 50.90 2.92 18.79
N LEU A 28 51.91 2.51 18.02
CA LEU A 28 52.78 1.33 18.18
C LEU A 28 52.21 -0.12 18.24
N ARG A 29 52.46 -0.79 17.10
CA ARG A 29 52.86 -2.21 16.88
C ARG A 29 52.99 -3.12 18.12
N GLN A 30 52.33 -4.28 18.05
CA GLN A 30 53.00 -5.58 18.24
C GLN A 30 52.24 -6.72 17.54
N THR A 31 53.05 -7.67 17.08
CA THR A 31 52.79 -8.76 16.13
C THR A 31 52.25 -10.03 16.79
N ALA A 32 51.29 -10.71 16.16
CA ALA A 32 51.17 -12.17 16.23
C ALA A 32 50.39 -12.72 15.02
N SER A 33 51.01 -13.69 14.36
CA SER A 33 50.61 -14.33 13.11
C SER A 33 50.02 -15.72 13.37
N ARG A 34 48.96 -16.12 12.64
CA ARG A 34 48.65 -17.50 12.20
C ARG A 34 47.34 -17.57 11.36
N PRO A 35 47.10 -18.62 10.55
CA PRO A 35 47.14 -18.51 9.09
C PRO A 35 45.79 -18.60 8.38
N VAL A 36 45.84 -18.18 7.10
CA VAL A 36 44.78 -17.97 6.13
C VAL A 36 44.29 -19.29 5.50
N PHE A 37 42.97 -19.52 5.53
CA PHE A 37 42.28 -20.40 4.58
C PHE A 37 41.58 -19.51 3.52
N ARG A 38 42.01 -19.62 2.27
CA ARG A 38 41.46 -18.87 1.12
C ARG A 38 40.18 -19.55 0.63
N ALA A 39 39.03 -18.92 0.85
CA ALA A 39 37.84 -19.10 0.02
C ALA A 39 37.65 -17.84 -0.82
N ARG A 40 37.69 -17.98 -2.15
CA ARG A 40 37.47 -16.88 -3.10
C ARG A 40 35.98 -16.53 -3.12
N LEU A 41 35.57 -15.49 -2.38
CA LEU A 41 34.36 -14.73 -2.67
C LEU A 41 34.77 -13.47 -3.44
N ALA A 42 34.23 -13.31 -4.65
CA ALA A 42 34.35 -12.09 -5.43
C ALA A 42 33.49 -11.00 -4.78
N ALA A 43 34.09 -10.21 -3.89
CA ALA A 43 33.49 -9.00 -3.37
C ALA A 43 33.37 -7.96 -4.49
N ARG A 44 32.15 -7.71 -4.99
CA ARG A 44 31.84 -6.47 -5.71
C ARG A 44 31.89 -5.34 -4.69
N ARG A 45 32.87 -4.44 -4.86
CA ARG A 45 33.09 -3.25 -4.04
C ARG A 45 31.83 -2.38 -4.01
N ALA A 46 31.25 -2.18 -2.84
CA ALA A 46 30.40 -1.04 -2.55
C ALA A 46 31.25 0.24 -2.66
N VAL A 47 30.78 1.21 -3.41
CA VAL A 47 31.40 2.54 -3.54
C VAL A 47 30.98 3.36 -2.30
N PRO A 48 31.91 4.01 -1.58
CA PRO A 48 31.57 4.82 -0.41
C PRO A 48 30.89 6.15 -0.81
N PRO A 49 30.13 6.80 0.09
CA PRO A 49 29.24 7.94 -0.23
C PRO A 49 29.94 9.22 -0.71
N ARG A 50 31.28 9.27 -0.68
CA ARG A 50 32.06 10.46 -1.05
C ARG A 50 32.17 10.74 -2.54
N ALA A 51 31.77 9.81 -3.41
CA ALA A 51 31.82 10.01 -4.86
C ALA A 51 30.65 10.86 -5.41
N PHE A 52 29.60 11.11 -4.61
CA PHE A 52 28.40 11.81 -5.07
C PHE A 52 28.52 13.34 -5.05
N LEU A 53 29.45 13.91 -4.28
CA LEU A 53 29.59 15.37 -4.07
C LEU A 53 30.67 16.05 -4.92
N GLN A 54 31.40 15.31 -5.76
CA GLN A 54 32.53 15.87 -6.51
C GLN A 54 32.15 16.50 -7.86
N GLY A 55 30.88 16.44 -8.26
CA GLY A 55 30.38 17.08 -9.48
C GLY A 55 29.92 18.54 -9.31
N LEU A 56 29.86 19.06 -8.08
CA LEU A 56 29.10 20.29 -7.79
C LEU A 56 29.90 21.61 -7.81
N PHE A 57 31.23 21.60 -7.88
CA PHE A 57 32.01 22.85 -7.97
C PHE A 57 33.32 22.66 -8.75
N GLY A 58 33.34 23.04 -10.03
CA GLY A 58 34.55 23.02 -10.87
C GLY A 58 34.41 23.90 -12.11
N VAL A 59 35.27 24.92 -12.20
CA VAL A 59 35.30 26.00 -13.19
C VAL A 59 35.75 25.48 -14.57
N GLY A 60 35.21 26.10 -15.64
CA GLY A 60 35.23 25.56 -17.00
C GLY A 60 36.55 25.55 -17.77
N SER A 61 36.53 24.79 -18.86
CA SER A 61 37.27 25.05 -20.11
C SER A 61 36.58 24.32 -21.27
N LYS A 62 36.47 25.02 -22.40
CA LYS A 62 35.87 24.59 -23.67
C LYS A 62 36.56 23.35 -24.27
N ASP A 63 35.80 22.41 -24.83
CA ASP A 63 35.70 22.18 -26.28
C ASP A 63 34.81 20.95 -26.60
N GLU A 64 33.98 21.16 -27.63
CA GLU A 64 33.15 20.32 -28.51
C GLU A 64 33.03 18.79 -28.29
N GLU A 65 31.78 18.30 -28.21
CA GLU A 65 31.20 17.38 -29.23
C GLU A 65 29.67 17.28 -29.07
N GLU A 66 28.95 17.38 -30.19
CA GLU A 66 27.49 17.37 -30.29
C GLU A 66 26.87 16.09 -29.68
N ALA A 67 26.08 16.28 -28.62
CA ALA A 67 25.15 15.27 -28.10
C ALA A 67 23.73 15.80 -28.24
N ASP A 68 22.87 14.95 -28.80
CA ASP A 68 21.44 15.16 -29.05
C ASP A 68 20.70 15.70 -27.80
N ASP A 69 20.19 16.92 -27.96
CA ASP A 69 19.75 17.81 -26.90
C ASP A 69 18.23 17.70 -26.72
N THR A 70 17.75 16.63 -26.06
CA THR A 70 16.40 16.60 -25.42
C THR A 70 16.30 15.63 -24.23
N ALA A 71 17.36 15.47 -23.45
CA ALA A 71 17.20 15.05 -22.06
C ALA A 71 17.03 16.33 -21.22
N LYS A 72 15.78 16.78 -21.02
CA LYS A 72 15.51 17.81 -20.00
C LYS A 72 16.10 17.32 -18.68
N VAL A 73 17.09 18.05 -18.17
CA VAL A 73 17.63 17.87 -16.83
C VAL A 73 16.45 18.01 -15.87
N VAL A 74 16.15 16.94 -15.14
CA VAL A 74 15.06 16.94 -14.15
C VAL A 74 15.38 17.99 -13.11
N ASP A 75 14.51 18.98 -12.93
CA ASP A 75 14.74 20.04 -11.96
C ASP A 75 14.86 19.42 -10.54
N GLU A 76 15.96 19.70 -9.84
CA GLU A 76 16.15 19.28 -8.45
C GLU A 76 15.21 20.08 -7.55
N VAL A 77 14.03 19.53 -7.25
CA VAL A 77 13.06 20.15 -6.35
C VAL A 77 13.34 19.74 -4.90
N LYS A 78 13.39 20.71 -4.01
CA LYS A 78 13.58 20.47 -2.58
C LYS A 78 12.23 20.45 -1.88
N LYS A 79 11.86 19.31 -1.28
CA LYS A 79 10.62 19.17 -0.50
C LYS A 79 10.92 19.21 0.99
N ARG A 80 10.13 19.98 1.73
CA ARG A 80 10.16 19.99 3.20
C ARG A 80 9.27 18.89 3.74
N VAL A 81 9.77 18.11 4.70
CA VAL A 81 9.06 17.04 5.37
C VAL A 81 9.16 17.25 6.88
N THR A 82 8.02 17.23 7.56
CA THR A 82 7.96 17.35 9.02
C THR A 82 7.84 15.95 9.62
N VAL A 83 8.71 15.60 10.57
CA VAL A 83 8.75 14.29 11.21
C VAL A 83 8.83 14.45 12.71
N THR A 84 7.89 13.85 13.44
CA THR A 84 7.91 13.81 14.91
C THR A 84 8.45 12.46 15.37
N LEU A 85 9.47 12.48 16.24
CA LEU A 85 10.16 11.31 16.75
C LEU A 85 10.19 11.29 18.28
N THR A 86 10.13 10.11 18.87
CA THR A 86 10.44 9.91 20.28
C THR A 86 11.95 9.75 20.47
N ARG A 87 12.49 10.27 21.58
CA ARG A 87 13.88 10.08 21.97
C ARG A 87 14.10 8.70 22.63
N PRO A 88 15.27 8.05 22.44
CA PRO A 88 16.37 8.46 21.57
C PRO A 88 15.98 8.36 20.08
N MET A 89 16.38 9.34 19.26
CA MET A 89 15.93 9.41 17.86
C MET A 89 16.47 8.28 16.99
N GLY A 90 17.67 7.76 17.26
CA GLY A 90 18.30 6.75 16.39
C GLY A 90 18.77 7.30 15.04
N LEU A 91 19.35 8.50 15.03
CA LEU A 91 19.92 9.14 13.86
C LEU A 91 21.43 9.31 14.02
N VAL A 92 22.17 9.09 12.93
CA VAL A 92 23.57 9.53 12.80
C VAL A 92 23.61 10.68 11.81
N LEU A 93 24.19 11.79 12.26
CA LEU A 93 24.33 13.01 11.49
C LEU A 93 25.80 13.23 11.14
N GLU A 94 26.05 13.85 10.00
CA GLU A 94 27.34 14.45 9.65
C GLU A 94 27.15 15.92 9.23
N PRO A 95 28.21 16.74 9.28
CA PRO A 95 28.13 18.10 8.76
C PRO A 95 27.82 18.09 7.26
N LEU A 96 26.85 18.92 6.85
CA LEU A 96 26.41 18.99 5.44
C LEU A 96 27.50 19.54 4.51
N THR A 97 28.32 20.47 5.02
CA THR A 97 29.37 21.15 4.24
C THR A 97 30.75 20.95 4.83
N GLU A 98 31.79 21.08 4.01
CA GLU A 98 33.19 21.03 4.47
C GLU A 98 33.54 22.10 5.51
N LYS A 99 32.73 23.17 5.59
CA LYS A 99 32.86 24.24 6.59
C LYS A 99 32.13 23.93 7.90
N ASN A 100 31.73 22.67 8.14
CA ASN A 100 30.96 22.23 9.30
C ASN A 100 29.64 22.99 9.52
N LYS A 101 28.97 23.41 8.44
CA LYS A 101 27.63 24.01 8.49
C LYS A 101 26.56 23.06 8.00
N GLY A 102 25.40 23.09 8.66
CA GLY A 102 24.25 22.21 8.41
C GLY A 102 24.50 20.79 8.89
N ALA A 103 23.44 19.99 8.93
CA ALA A 103 23.50 18.57 9.28
C ALA A 103 22.74 17.73 8.25
N ILE A 104 23.30 16.59 7.88
CA ILE A 104 22.70 15.62 6.97
C ILE A 104 22.62 14.25 7.64
N VAL A 105 21.52 13.53 7.42
CA VAL A 105 21.33 12.16 7.90
C VAL A 105 22.20 11.22 7.07
N THR A 106 23.17 10.58 7.70
CA THR A 106 24.09 9.63 7.04
C THR A 106 23.79 8.17 7.36
N GLU A 107 23.19 7.92 8.53
CA GLU A 107 22.75 6.59 8.94
C GLU A 107 21.48 6.70 9.81
N ILE A 108 20.61 5.71 9.68
CA ILE A 108 19.46 5.52 10.55
C ILE A 108 19.70 4.23 11.32
N VAL A 109 19.69 4.33 12.65
CA VAL A 109 19.99 3.22 13.55
C VAL A 109 18.86 2.18 13.45
N GLU A 110 19.21 0.95 13.10
CA GLU A 110 18.26 -0.16 12.95
C GLU A 110 17.46 -0.37 14.24
N ASN A 111 16.13 -0.50 14.11
CA ASN A 111 15.17 -0.58 15.21
C ASN A 111 15.13 0.66 16.16
N GLY A 112 15.79 1.76 15.81
CA GLY A 112 15.66 3.05 16.49
C GLY A 112 14.36 3.78 16.13
N ASN A 113 14.00 4.84 16.86
CA ASN A 113 12.72 5.53 16.64
C ASN A 113 12.60 6.19 15.24
N ALA A 114 13.70 6.70 14.69
CA ALA A 114 13.74 7.18 13.30
C ALA A 114 13.52 6.05 12.29
N ASP A 115 14.06 4.85 12.57
CA ASP A 115 13.84 3.66 11.76
C ASP A 115 12.38 3.24 11.79
N LEU A 116 11.83 3.10 12.99
CA LEU A 116 10.43 2.71 13.23
C LEU A 116 9.43 3.70 12.64
N SER A 117 9.76 4.99 12.59
CA SER A 117 8.91 6.00 11.95
C SER A 117 8.69 5.73 10.46
N GLY A 118 9.69 5.16 9.78
CA GLY A 118 9.69 5.02 8.32
C GLY A 118 9.52 6.33 7.56
N MET A 119 9.77 7.50 8.17
CA MET A 119 9.56 8.82 7.56
C MET A 119 10.85 9.49 7.10
N LEU A 120 11.99 9.13 7.69
CA LEU A 120 13.32 9.65 7.35
C LEU A 120 14.08 8.71 6.42
N GLN A 121 15.00 9.28 5.64
CA GLN A 121 15.94 8.54 4.80
C GLN A 121 17.35 9.13 4.89
N VAL A 122 18.35 8.32 4.51
CA VAL A 122 19.72 8.80 4.32
C VAL A 122 19.74 9.87 3.23
N GLY A 123 20.42 10.98 3.51
CA GLY A 123 20.49 12.16 2.64
C GLY A 123 19.52 13.30 3.01
N ASP A 124 18.58 13.09 3.94
CA ASP A 124 17.72 14.17 4.45
C ASP A 124 18.57 15.22 5.18
N VAL A 125 18.32 16.50 4.90
CA VAL A 125 19.04 17.64 5.49
C VAL A 125 18.19 18.29 6.57
N LEU A 126 18.74 18.51 7.77
CA LEU A 126 17.99 19.14 8.86
C LEU A 126 17.87 20.65 8.64
N LEU A 127 16.64 21.16 8.69
CA LEU A 127 16.33 22.59 8.54
C LEU A 127 15.97 23.23 9.88
N SER A 128 15.22 22.53 10.72
CA SER A 128 14.80 23.01 12.03
C SER A 128 14.36 21.87 12.95
N CYS A 129 14.25 22.17 14.23
CA CYS A 129 13.65 21.29 15.22
C CYS A 129 12.72 22.07 16.17
N SER A 130 11.76 21.40 16.79
CA SER A 130 10.96 21.91 17.88
C SER A 130 10.65 20.83 18.92
N PHE A 131 10.40 21.25 20.15
CA PHE A 131 10.13 20.41 21.31
C PHE A 131 8.71 20.68 21.79
N GLU A 132 7.79 19.74 21.58
CA GLU A 132 6.38 19.86 21.99
C GLU A 132 5.75 21.23 21.70
N GLN A 133 5.68 22.13 22.70
CA GLN A 133 5.10 23.48 22.62
C GLN A 133 6.13 24.61 22.39
N SER A 134 7.40 24.28 22.21
CA SER A 134 8.45 25.27 21.95
C SER A 134 8.30 25.87 20.56
N GLU A 135 8.82 27.08 20.39
CA GLU A 135 9.02 27.64 19.06
C GLU A 135 10.00 26.78 18.25
N GLU A 136 9.88 26.88 16.92
CA GLU A 136 10.74 26.19 15.98
C GLU A 136 12.13 26.82 15.95
N CYS A 137 13.14 26.03 16.33
CA CYS A 137 14.54 26.41 16.29
C CYS A 137 15.11 26.16 14.88
N ARG A 138 15.50 27.23 14.18
CA ARG A 138 16.11 27.14 12.85
C ARG A 138 17.54 26.58 12.94
N LEU A 139 17.79 25.47 12.26
CA LEU A 139 19.08 24.77 12.18
C LEU A 139 19.80 25.00 10.83
N GLU A 140 19.07 25.47 9.82
CA GLU A 140 19.58 25.68 8.47
C GLU A 140 20.83 26.59 8.47
N ASN A 141 21.93 26.09 7.88
CA ASN A 141 23.24 26.76 7.82
C ASN A 141 23.90 27.08 9.19
N ALA A 142 23.37 26.58 10.30
CA ALA A 142 24.01 26.67 11.61
C ALA A 142 25.27 25.81 11.67
N TRP A 143 26.16 26.10 12.62
CA TRP A 143 27.32 25.27 12.89
C TRP A 143 26.87 23.90 13.39
N TYR A 144 27.50 22.85 12.86
CA TYR A 144 27.11 21.47 13.17
C TYR A 144 27.10 21.18 14.68
N GLU A 145 28.07 21.70 15.43
CA GLU A 145 28.12 21.55 16.89
C GLU A 145 26.90 22.16 17.57
N ASN A 146 26.51 23.39 17.18
CA ASN A 146 25.30 24.04 17.70
C ASN A 146 24.03 23.24 17.36
N ILE A 147 23.97 22.62 16.19
CA ILE A 147 22.84 21.76 15.80
C ILE A 147 22.75 20.56 16.74
N VAL A 148 23.89 19.91 17.01
CA VAL A 148 23.94 18.75 17.92
C VAL A 148 23.56 19.16 19.35
N ASP A 149 24.03 20.32 19.83
CA ASP A 149 23.70 20.86 21.14
C ASP A 149 22.20 21.17 21.25
N GLU A 150 21.61 21.80 20.23
CA GLU A 150 20.17 22.09 20.18
C GLU A 150 19.36 20.80 20.20
N LEU A 151 19.72 19.81 19.38
CA LEU A 151 19.05 18.50 19.35
C LEU A 151 19.20 17.72 20.66
N ALA A 152 20.22 18.03 21.47
CA ALA A 152 20.45 17.45 22.79
C ALA A 152 19.82 18.26 23.94
N ALA A 153 19.30 19.46 23.66
CA ALA A 153 18.64 20.33 24.63
C ALA A 153 17.31 19.74 25.13
N GLU A 154 16.66 20.41 26.09
CA GLU A 154 15.33 20.03 26.59
C GLU A 154 15.30 18.54 27.00
N THR A 155 16.22 18.11 27.88
CA THR A 155 16.45 16.68 28.19
C THR A 155 15.23 15.94 28.73
N ASP A 156 14.28 16.68 29.31
CA ASP A 156 13.04 16.15 29.86
C ASP A 156 11.97 15.93 28.77
N CYS A 157 12.17 16.52 27.59
CA CYS A 157 11.28 16.38 26.46
C CYS A 157 11.52 15.04 25.75
N THR A 158 10.47 14.21 25.70
CA THR A 158 10.52 12.88 25.08
C THR A 158 10.33 12.91 23.57
N THR A 159 9.77 13.99 23.03
CA THR A 159 9.32 14.06 21.64
C THR A 159 9.91 15.27 20.95
N ILE A 160 10.54 15.07 19.80
CA ILE A 160 11.14 16.12 18.99
C ILE A 160 10.53 16.10 17.60
N THR A 161 10.16 17.26 17.10
CA THR A 161 9.72 17.44 15.72
C THR A 161 10.87 18.01 14.92
N LEU A 162 11.20 17.37 13.80
CA LEU A 162 12.24 17.77 12.86
C LEU A 162 11.57 18.23 11.56
N VAL A 163 12.04 19.33 11.00
CA VAL A 163 11.77 19.67 9.59
C VAL A 163 13.02 19.36 8.80
N VAL A 164 12.88 18.48 7.81
CA VAL A 164 13.97 18.09 6.91
C VAL A 164 13.70 18.52 5.48
N GLU A 165 14.76 18.86 4.77
CA GLU A 165 14.77 19.04 3.33
C GLU A 165 15.20 17.74 2.66
N ARG A 166 14.34 17.24 1.80
CA ARG A 166 14.60 16.07 0.96
C ARG A 166 14.71 16.52 -0.49
N VAL A 167 15.76 16.08 -1.17
CA VAL A 167 15.86 16.26 -2.62
C VAL A 167 14.88 15.31 -3.30
N VAL A 168 13.96 15.88 -4.08
CA VAL A 168 12.94 15.19 -4.86
C VAL A 168 13.06 15.67 -6.29
N TYR A 169 13.17 14.75 -7.23
CA TYR A 169 13.13 15.08 -8.65
C TYR A 169 11.66 15.21 -9.10
N GLU A 170 11.22 16.38 -9.59
CA GLU A 170 9.86 16.61 -10.12
C GLU A 170 9.88 16.81 -11.65
N ASP A 171 8.76 16.48 -12.30
CA ASP A 171 8.44 16.81 -13.70
C ASP A 171 7.00 17.36 -13.80
N ASP A 172 6.78 18.24 -14.78
CA ASP A 172 5.65 19.17 -15.00
C ASP A 172 4.22 18.57 -14.95
N ALA A 173 3.30 19.22 -14.23
CA ALA A 173 1.91 18.84 -13.88
C ALA A 173 0.99 18.32 -15.01
N ASP A 174 0.19 17.27 -14.73
CA ASP A 174 -0.96 16.82 -15.53
C ASP A 174 -1.98 16.01 -14.69
N MET A 175 -3.23 15.96 -15.16
CA MET A 175 -4.52 16.02 -14.44
C MET A 175 -5.08 14.72 -13.82
N LEU A 176 -4.34 13.61 -13.77
CA LEU A 176 -4.89 12.32 -13.30
C LEU A 176 -4.35 11.82 -11.96
N THR A 177 -3.43 12.56 -11.36
CA THR A 177 -2.69 12.15 -10.18
C THR A 177 -2.90 13.17 -9.07
N GLN A 178 -3.59 12.76 -8.00
CA GLN A 178 -3.93 13.64 -6.89
C GLN A 178 -2.68 14.17 -6.14
N THR A 179 -1.52 13.51 -6.31
CA THR A 179 -0.24 13.91 -5.71
C THR A 179 0.92 13.80 -6.71
N ALA A 180 1.96 14.62 -6.51
CA ALA A 180 3.19 14.62 -7.32
C ALA A 180 3.87 13.23 -7.38
N ASN A 181 3.85 12.48 -6.28
CA ASN A 181 4.42 11.13 -6.20
C ASN A 181 3.67 10.13 -7.09
N SER A 182 2.33 10.18 -7.08
CA SER A 182 1.51 9.34 -7.96
C SER A 182 1.81 9.66 -9.42
N LYS A 183 1.94 10.95 -9.76
CA LYS A 183 2.26 11.43 -11.11
C LYS A 183 3.55 10.85 -11.65
N ARG A 184 4.61 11.04 -10.88
CA ARG A 184 5.96 10.59 -11.21
C ARG A 184 6.02 9.08 -11.40
N TYR A 185 5.37 8.32 -10.53
CA TYR A 185 5.31 6.86 -10.65
C TYR A 185 4.77 6.43 -12.03
N TRP A 186 3.66 7.04 -12.47
CA TRP A 186 3.06 6.71 -13.76
C TRP A 186 3.90 7.23 -14.95
N GLU A 187 4.55 8.37 -14.84
CA GLU A 187 5.42 8.90 -15.90
C GLU A 187 6.67 8.04 -16.13
N GLU A 188 7.30 7.56 -15.06
CA GLU A 188 8.44 6.66 -15.17
C GLU A 188 8.04 5.32 -15.82
N LYS A 189 6.86 4.79 -15.49
CA LYS A 189 6.29 3.61 -16.17
C LYS A 189 6.07 3.87 -17.66
N ARG A 190 5.52 5.03 -18.04
CA ARG A 190 5.36 5.43 -19.45
C ARG A 190 6.69 5.59 -20.18
N ALA A 191 7.69 6.19 -19.53
CA ALA A 191 9.02 6.36 -20.09
C ALA A 191 9.72 5.02 -20.32
N ALA A 192 9.61 4.09 -19.36
CA ALA A 192 10.12 2.73 -19.50
C ALA A 192 9.46 1.98 -20.67
N LYS A 193 8.12 2.11 -20.81
CA LYS A 193 7.37 1.50 -21.91
C LYS A 193 7.77 2.04 -23.29
N ARG A 194 7.99 3.35 -23.44
CA ARG A 194 8.44 3.97 -24.70
C ARG A 194 9.77 3.38 -25.21
N LYS A 195 10.61 2.87 -24.32
CA LYS A 195 11.90 2.25 -24.66
C LYS A 195 11.82 0.75 -24.91
N ALA A 196 10.72 0.09 -24.53
CA ALA A 196 10.55 -1.34 -24.65
C ALA A 196 10.12 -1.76 -26.08
N PRO A 197 10.59 -2.90 -26.60
CA PRO A 197 10.13 -3.42 -27.88
C PRO A 197 8.63 -3.76 -27.82
N LYS A 198 7.87 -3.39 -28.85
CA LYS A 198 6.45 -3.73 -28.97
C LYS A 198 6.30 -5.21 -29.28
N VAL A 199 6.17 -6.03 -28.23
CA VAL A 199 5.86 -7.46 -28.32
C VAL A 199 4.45 -7.66 -27.80
N LEU A 200 3.58 -8.26 -28.61
CA LEU A 200 2.22 -8.61 -28.18
C LEU A 200 2.29 -9.64 -27.05
N ARG A 201 1.76 -9.28 -25.88
CA ARG A 201 1.69 -10.17 -24.72
C ARG A 201 0.58 -11.20 -24.90
N ARG A 202 0.90 -12.48 -24.67
CA ARG A 202 -0.06 -13.58 -24.71
C ARG A 202 0.24 -14.62 -23.67
N THR A 203 -0.81 -15.11 -23.00
CA THR A 203 -0.73 -16.27 -22.14
C THR A 203 -0.67 -17.55 -22.99
N PRO A 204 0.29 -18.47 -22.75
CA PRO A 204 0.34 -19.74 -23.46
C PRO A 204 -0.99 -20.50 -23.39
N GLY A 205 -1.49 -20.98 -24.53
CA GLY A 205 -2.75 -21.71 -24.64
C GLY A 205 -4.01 -20.82 -24.68
N VAL A 206 -3.86 -19.50 -24.72
CA VAL A 206 -4.97 -18.56 -24.92
C VAL A 206 -4.77 -17.88 -26.28
N GLU A 207 -5.61 -18.21 -27.26
CA GLU A 207 -5.58 -17.59 -28.58
C GLU A 207 -6.80 -16.70 -28.82
N PRO A 208 -6.67 -15.56 -29.53
CA PRO A 208 -7.78 -14.65 -29.81
C PRO A 208 -8.97 -15.33 -30.51
N LYS A 209 -8.71 -16.31 -31.39
CA LYS A 209 -9.74 -17.01 -32.15
C LYS A 209 -10.69 -17.82 -31.26
N ASP A 210 -10.21 -18.23 -30.08
CA ASP A 210 -10.94 -19.06 -29.12
C ASP A 210 -11.73 -18.22 -28.10
N VAL A 211 -11.61 -16.89 -28.15
CA VAL A 211 -12.34 -15.96 -27.29
C VAL A 211 -13.45 -15.27 -28.09
N ARG A 212 -14.63 -15.17 -27.48
CA ARG A 212 -15.76 -14.40 -28.01
C ARG A 212 -16.33 -13.49 -26.93
N VAL A 213 -16.66 -12.27 -27.32
CA VAL A 213 -17.33 -11.28 -26.47
C VAL A 213 -18.85 -11.42 -26.63
N GLU A 214 -19.58 -11.48 -25.53
CA GLU A 214 -21.04 -11.50 -25.53
C GLU A 214 -21.59 -10.06 -25.62
N ILE A 215 -22.09 -9.68 -26.79
CA ILE A 215 -22.57 -8.30 -27.05
C ILE A 215 -24.03 -8.11 -26.70
N GLY A 216 -24.84 -9.17 -26.79
CA GLY A 216 -26.31 -9.09 -26.67
C GLY A 216 -26.82 -8.57 -25.32
N LYS A 217 -25.99 -8.61 -24.27
CA LYS A 217 -26.31 -8.09 -22.92
C LYS A 217 -25.60 -6.78 -22.59
N GLY A 218 -24.82 -6.23 -23.51
CA GLY A 218 -23.98 -5.05 -23.28
C GLY A 218 -22.80 -5.32 -22.34
N ALA A 219 -22.06 -4.26 -22.01
CA ALA A 219 -20.99 -4.31 -21.02
C ALA A 219 -21.57 -4.68 -19.64
N LEU A 220 -20.85 -5.53 -18.89
CA LEU A 220 -21.21 -5.88 -17.52
C LEU A 220 -21.01 -4.69 -16.57
N GLY A 221 -19.99 -3.88 -16.85
CA GLY A 221 -19.67 -2.69 -16.06
C GLY A 221 -18.62 -1.84 -16.75
N SER A 222 -18.57 -0.57 -16.36
CA SER A 222 -17.61 0.40 -16.85
C SER A 222 -16.95 1.07 -15.64
N GLY A 223 -15.70 0.72 -15.36
CA GLY A 223 -14.93 1.28 -14.25
C GLY A 223 -14.25 2.60 -14.62
N ASN A 224 -13.35 3.08 -13.77
CA ASN A 224 -12.65 4.35 -14.01
C ASN A 224 -11.77 4.33 -15.27
N PHE A 225 -11.13 3.20 -15.57
CA PHE A 225 -10.16 3.09 -16.67
C PHE A 225 -10.40 1.90 -17.60
N GLY A 226 -11.37 1.04 -17.32
CA GLY A 226 -11.62 -0.16 -18.13
C GLY A 226 -13.10 -0.47 -18.31
N THR A 227 -13.39 -1.27 -19.33
CA THR A 227 -14.74 -1.79 -19.60
C THR A 227 -14.74 -3.30 -19.47
N VAL A 228 -15.75 -3.82 -18.79
CA VAL A 228 -15.88 -5.25 -18.47
C VAL A 228 -16.99 -5.86 -19.30
N PHE A 229 -16.72 -7.01 -19.91
CA PHE A 229 -17.63 -7.74 -20.77
C PHE A 229 -17.75 -9.19 -20.32
N ARG A 230 -18.90 -9.79 -20.63
CA ARG A 230 -19.05 -11.24 -20.62
C ARG A 230 -18.45 -11.81 -21.91
N GLY A 231 -18.00 -13.06 -21.85
CA GLY A 231 -17.51 -13.76 -23.02
C GLY A 231 -17.47 -15.27 -22.82
N THR A 232 -17.02 -15.95 -23.87
CA THR A 232 -16.75 -17.38 -23.86
C THR A 232 -15.33 -17.68 -24.32
N PHE A 233 -14.75 -18.74 -23.78
CA PHE A 233 -13.41 -19.20 -24.12
C PHE A 233 -13.40 -20.71 -24.42
N ALA A 234 -12.94 -21.06 -25.62
CA ALA A 234 -12.92 -22.42 -26.15
C ALA A 234 -11.49 -22.99 -26.31
N GLY A 235 -10.56 -22.65 -25.40
CA GLY A 235 -9.13 -22.99 -25.59
C GLY A 235 -8.70 -24.42 -25.25
N ASP A 236 -9.43 -25.16 -24.41
CA ASP A 236 -9.11 -26.56 -24.08
C ASP A 236 -10.24 -27.47 -24.55
N SER A 237 -9.96 -28.26 -25.60
CA SER A 237 -10.91 -29.19 -26.21
C SER A 237 -11.49 -30.20 -25.21
N GLN A 238 -10.79 -30.47 -24.09
CA GLN A 238 -11.26 -31.37 -23.05
C GLN A 238 -12.15 -30.69 -21.99
N LYS A 239 -12.04 -29.37 -21.80
CA LYS A 239 -12.82 -28.61 -20.78
C LYS A 239 -14.09 -27.97 -21.33
N GLY A 240 -14.31 -28.06 -22.64
CA GLY A 240 -15.45 -27.42 -23.30
C GLY A 240 -15.37 -25.89 -23.26
N VAL A 241 -16.45 -25.25 -23.72
CA VAL A 241 -16.56 -23.79 -23.71
C VAL A 241 -16.76 -23.29 -22.29
N GLN A 242 -15.91 -22.36 -21.85
CA GLN A 242 -15.95 -21.76 -20.52
C GLN A 242 -16.54 -20.35 -20.58
N ASP A 243 -17.38 -20.01 -19.60
CA ASP A 243 -17.84 -18.63 -19.40
C ASP A 243 -16.72 -17.81 -18.74
N VAL A 244 -16.44 -16.65 -19.32
CA VAL A 244 -15.34 -15.78 -18.90
C VAL A 244 -15.80 -14.34 -18.75
N ILE A 245 -15.03 -13.60 -17.96
CA ILE A 245 -15.10 -12.14 -17.85
C ILE A 245 -13.87 -11.56 -18.55
N LEU A 246 -14.10 -10.54 -19.36
CA LEU A 246 -13.09 -9.87 -20.17
C LEU A 246 -13.02 -8.39 -19.77
N LYS A 247 -11.82 -7.84 -19.65
CA LYS A 247 -11.62 -6.39 -19.38
C LYS A 247 -10.62 -5.81 -20.36
N ASN A 248 -10.94 -4.66 -20.94
CA ASN A 248 -10.01 -3.86 -21.72
C ASN A 248 -9.93 -2.43 -21.21
N ALA A 249 -8.91 -1.71 -21.65
CA ALA A 249 -8.70 -0.31 -21.33
C ALA A 249 -9.69 0.56 -22.11
N LYS A 250 -10.14 1.65 -21.48
CA LYS A 250 -10.92 2.68 -22.15
C LYS A 250 -10.03 3.53 -23.05
N ALA A 251 -10.40 3.65 -24.33
CA ALA A 251 -9.63 4.42 -25.31
C ALA A 251 -9.66 5.93 -25.04
N ASP A 252 -10.69 6.43 -24.35
CA ASP A 252 -10.90 7.84 -24.01
C ASP A 252 -10.29 8.25 -22.66
N VAL A 253 -9.77 7.29 -21.89
CA VAL A 253 -9.18 7.55 -20.57
C VAL A 253 -7.67 7.53 -20.68
N LEU A 254 -7.05 8.68 -20.41
CA LEU A 254 -5.60 8.80 -20.36
C LEU A 254 -5.05 7.84 -19.28
N ALA A 255 -3.94 7.16 -19.60
CA ALA A 255 -3.27 6.18 -18.75
C ALA A 255 -4.04 4.88 -18.44
N ALA A 256 -5.17 4.64 -19.12
CA ALA A 256 -5.98 3.44 -18.88
C ALA A 256 -5.25 2.13 -19.21
N GLU A 257 -4.39 2.15 -20.22
CA GLU A 257 -3.59 0.99 -20.60
C GLU A 257 -2.58 0.64 -19.51
N GLU A 258 -1.86 1.62 -18.97
CA GLU A 258 -0.88 1.44 -17.89
C GLU A 258 -1.52 0.95 -16.59
N LEU A 259 -2.73 1.44 -16.29
CA LEU A 259 -3.52 0.94 -15.16
C LEU A 259 -3.93 -0.52 -15.36
N LEU A 260 -4.36 -0.89 -16.57
CA LEU A 260 -4.70 -2.27 -16.91
C LEU A 260 -3.47 -3.19 -16.90
N GLU A 261 -2.30 -2.71 -17.32
CA GLU A 261 -1.03 -3.44 -17.21
C GLU A 261 -0.64 -3.68 -15.75
N CYS A 262 -0.78 -2.66 -14.90
CA CYS A 262 -0.53 -2.81 -13.47
C CYS A 262 -1.49 -3.84 -12.84
N GLU A 263 -2.77 -3.79 -13.21
CA GLU A 263 -3.78 -4.77 -12.79
C GLU A 263 -3.43 -6.19 -13.28
N MET A 264 -2.91 -6.33 -14.50
CA MET A 264 -2.46 -7.60 -15.05
C MET A 264 -1.34 -8.23 -14.20
N ASP A 265 -0.29 -7.45 -13.89
CA ASP A 265 0.84 -7.92 -13.10
C ASP A 265 0.41 -8.33 -11.68
N LEU A 266 -0.49 -7.55 -11.06
CA LEU A 266 -1.12 -7.88 -9.78
C LEU A 266 -1.91 -9.19 -9.85
N ASN A 267 -2.70 -9.40 -10.91
CA ASN A 267 -3.46 -10.63 -11.10
C ASN A 267 -2.55 -11.86 -11.29
N TYR A 268 -1.43 -11.74 -12.00
CA TYR A 268 -0.45 -12.82 -12.09
C TYR A 268 0.15 -13.17 -10.73
N HIS A 269 0.52 -12.16 -9.93
CA HIS A 269 1.06 -12.36 -8.58
C HIS A 269 0.04 -13.05 -7.66
N VAL A 270 -1.20 -12.56 -7.62
CA VAL A 270 -2.29 -13.14 -6.82
C VAL A 270 -2.63 -14.56 -7.29
N HIS A 271 -2.67 -14.81 -8.60
CA HIS A 271 -2.91 -16.15 -9.15
C HIS A 271 -1.83 -17.16 -8.75
N ALA A 272 -0.58 -16.71 -8.67
CA ALA A 272 0.53 -17.57 -8.27
C ALA A 272 0.53 -17.85 -6.76
N LYS A 273 0.21 -16.85 -5.92
CA LYS A 273 0.51 -16.90 -4.48
C LYS A 273 -0.70 -16.88 -3.54
N ALA A 274 -1.85 -16.38 -3.97
CA ALA A 274 -3.05 -16.23 -3.15
C ALA A 274 -4.29 -16.83 -3.83
N ARG A 275 -4.16 -18.07 -4.32
CA ARG A 275 -5.22 -18.76 -5.06
C ARG A 275 -6.53 -18.84 -4.25
N GLY A 276 -7.63 -18.54 -4.93
CA GLY A 276 -8.98 -18.57 -4.37
C GLY A 276 -9.37 -17.31 -3.59
N ALA A 277 -8.45 -16.39 -3.29
CA ALA A 277 -8.80 -15.12 -2.65
C ALA A 277 -9.55 -14.17 -3.60
N CYS A 278 -9.16 -14.17 -4.88
CA CYS A 278 -9.79 -13.42 -5.95
C CYS A 278 -10.39 -14.35 -7.02
N ALA A 279 -11.22 -13.79 -7.90
CA ALA A 279 -11.69 -14.48 -9.10
C ALA A 279 -10.51 -15.07 -9.90
N ARG A 280 -10.69 -16.29 -10.42
CA ARG A 280 -9.61 -17.01 -11.07
C ARG A 280 -9.16 -16.31 -12.36
N PHE A 281 -7.99 -15.68 -12.30
CA PHE A 281 -7.34 -15.12 -13.46
C PHE A 281 -6.94 -16.21 -14.46
N MET A 282 -7.21 -15.98 -15.74
CA MET A 282 -6.94 -16.91 -16.85
C MET A 282 -5.88 -16.39 -17.81
N GLY A 283 -5.43 -15.15 -17.64
CA GLY A 283 -4.33 -14.57 -18.39
C GLY A 283 -4.71 -13.32 -19.18
N CYS A 284 -3.87 -12.98 -20.14
CA CYS A 284 -3.97 -11.79 -20.98
C CYS A 284 -3.78 -12.11 -22.47
N LEU A 285 -4.35 -11.25 -23.30
CA LEU A 285 -4.25 -11.25 -24.75
C LEU A 285 -4.04 -9.83 -25.23
N GLU A 286 -2.99 -9.59 -26.01
CA GLU A 286 -2.78 -8.32 -26.69
C GLU A 286 -2.91 -8.49 -28.20
N LEU A 287 -3.75 -7.67 -28.81
CA LEU A 287 -4.04 -7.67 -30.24
C LEU A 287 -3.50 -6.40 -30.88
N GLY A 288 -2.80 -6.56 -32.00
CA GLY A 288 -2.36 -5.44 -32.82
C GLY A 288 -3.42 -5.00 -33.85
N PRO A 289 -3.15 -3.93 -34.62
CA PRO A 289 -4.12 -3.35 -35.57
C PRO A 289 -4.64 -4.31 -36.65
N LYS A 290 -3.84 -5.34 -37.01
CA LYS A 290 -4.21 -6.32 -38.04
C LYS A 290 -4.95 -7.54 -37.49
N ASP A 291 -4.81 -7.80 -36.20
CA ASP A 291 -5.39 -8.96 -35.52
C ASP A 291 -6.66 -8.60 -34.74
N GLY A 292 -6.80 -7.32 -34.38
CA GLY A 292 -7.97 -6.77 -33.72
C GLY A 292 -9.21 -6.85 -34.61
N GLY A 293 -10.28 -7.39 -34.03
CA GLY A 293 -11.60 -7.37 -34.64
C GLY A 293 -12.44 -6.18 -34.16
N GLU A 294 -13.75 -6.34 -34.21
CA GLU A 294 -14.70 -5.32 -33.81
C GLU A 294 -15.67 -5.91 -32.79
N LEU A 295 -15.93 -5.17 -31.71
CA LEU A 295 -16.79 -5.67 -30.63
C LEU A 295 -18.13 -6.15 -31.14
N TYR A 296 -18.78 -5.46 -32.07
CA TYR A 296 -20.09 -5.85 -32.60
C TYR A 296 -20.11 -7.21 -33.33
N ASN A 297 -18.95 -7.69 -33.79
CA ASN A 297 -18.77 -9.03 -34.36
C ASN A 297 -18.48 -10.11 -33.29
N GLY A 298 -18.52 -9.75 -32.00
CA GLY A 298 -18.18 -10.62 -30.89
C GLY A 298 -16.70 -10.96 -30.81
N THR A 299 -15.83 -10.19 -31.45
CA THR A 299 -14.37 -10.38 -31.46
C THR A 299 -13.66 -9.33 -30.61
N LEU A 300 -12.46 -9.67 -30.13
CA LEU A 300 -11.64 -8.76 -29.33
C LEU A 300 -11.10 -7.64 -30.23
N THR A 301 -11.18 -6.39 -29.78
CA THR A 301 -10.58 -5.24 -30.48
C THR A 301 -9.08 -5.16 -30.25
N GLU A 302 -8.41 -4.27 -30.99
CA GLU A 302 -7.02 -3.87 -30.73
C GLU A 302 -6.82 -3.49 -29.25
N GLY A 303 -5.64 -3.83 -28.71
CA GLY A 303 -5.20 -3.49 -27.37
C GLY A 303 -5.08 -4.70 -26.43
N LEU A 304 -4.77 -4.40 -25.17
CA LEU A 304 -4.64 -5.38 -24.09
C LEU A 304 -6.02 -5.77 -23.54
N TRP A 305 -6.21 -7.08 -23.42
CA TRP A 305 -7.36 -7.73 -22.80
C TRP A 305 -6.92 -8.63 -21.66
N LEU A 306 -7.63 -8.54 -20.54
CA LEU A 306 -7.48 -9.42 -19.40
C LEU A 306 -8.69 -10.36 -19.31
N MET A 307 -8.46 -11.60 -18.88
CA MET A 307 -9.48 -12.63 -18.83
C MET A 307 -9.51 -13.34 -17.47
N TRP A 308 -10.72 -13.49 -16.92
CA TRP A 308 -10.99 -14.25 -15.69
C TRP A 308 -12.09 -15.28 -15.94
N ALA A 309 -12.14 -16.31 -15.11
CA ALA A 309 -13.29 -17.19 -15.06
C ALA A 309 -14.52 -16.39 -14.59
N ASN A 310 -15.68 -16.65 -15.19
CA ASN A 310 -16.93 -16.14 -14.64
C ASN A 310 -17.32 -16.95 -13.39
N GLU A 311 -17.02 -16.40 -12.22
CA GLU A 311 -17.31 -17.02 -10.91
C GLU A 311 -18.80 -16.95 -10.55
N GLY A 312 -19.55 -16.05 -11.20
CA GLY A 312 -20.97 -15.76 -10.95
C GLY A 312 -21.28 -14.30 -11.29
N GLU A 313 -22.56 -13.99 -11.52
CA GLU A 313 -22.99 -12.61 -11.82
C GLU A 313 -23.42 -11.82 -10.57
N ASN A 314 -23.52 -12.50 -9.42
CA ASN A 314 -24.04 -11.92 -8.19
C ASN A 314 -22.91 -11.41 -7.29
N THR A 315 -22.87 -10.10 -7.10
CA THR A 315 -22.05 -9.45 -6.06
C THR A 315 -22.75 -9.49 -4.71
N VAL A 316 -21.99 -9.35 -3.62
CA VAL A 316 -22.56 -9.22 -2.28
C VAL A 316 -23.48 -8.01 -2.21
N GLU A 317 -23.11 -6.90 -2.85
CA GLU A 317 -23.96 -5.69 -2.93
C GLU A 317 -25.32 -6.00 -3.57
N SER A 318 -25.34 -6.65 -4.74
CA SER A 318 -26.58 -6.88 -5.47
C SER A 318 -27.51 -7.86 -4.74
N LEU A 319 -26.95 -8.83 -4.02
CA LEU A 319 -27.70 -9.78 -3.21
C LEU A 319 -28.20 -9.19 -1.90
N MET A 320 -27.36 -8.44 -1.17
CA MET A 320 -27.76 -7.86 0.11
C MET A 320 -28.87 -6.82 -0.05
N LEU A 321 -28.87 -6.08 -1.17
CA LEU A 321 -29.94 -5.13 -1.52
C LEU A 321 -31.27 -5.85 -1.83
N LYS A 322 -31.22 -7.08 -2.36
CA LYS A 322 -32.42 -7.93 -2.55
C LYS A 322 -32.90 -8.55 -1.23
N GLY A 323 -32.08 -8.58 -0.20
CA GLY A 323 -32.41 -9.05 1.15
C GLY A 323 -31.48 -10.15 1.67
N SER A 324 -31.42 -10.27 3.00
CA SER A 324 -30.49 -11.16 3.69
C SER A 324 -30.67 -12.63 3.30
N SER A 325 -31.91 -13.09 3.09
CA SER A 325 -32.19 -14.46 2.64
C SER A 325 -31.62 -14.78 1.25
N ASN A 326 -31.59 -13.81 0.32
CA ASN A 326 -31.00 -14.00 -1.00
C ASN A 326 -29.49 -14.16 -0.90
N LEU A 327 -28.84 -13.31 -0.10
CA LEU A 327 -27.41 -13.41 0.17
C LEU A 327 -27.06 -14.71 0.89
N ALA A 328 -27.81 -15.09 1.93
CA ALA A 328 -27.62 -16.34 2.66
C ALA A 328 -27.70 -17.56 1.75
N THR A 329 -28.74 -17.62 0.90
CA THR A 329 -28.93 -18.73 -0.06
C THR A 329 -27.75 -18.84 -1.03
N ALA A 330 -27.31 -17.71 -1.59
CA ALA A 330 -26.20 -17.70 -2.53
C ALA A 330 -24.88 -18.14 -1.89
N MET A 331 -24.61 -17.71 -0.64
CA MET A 331 -23.41 -18.11 0.12
C MET A 331 -23.52 -19.50 0.76
N ARG A 332 -24.68 -20.17 0.66
CA ARG A 332 -24.98 -21.41 1.37
C ARG A 332 -24.80 -21.26 2.89
N CYS A 333 -25.24 -20.12 3.41
CA CYS A 333 -25.27 -19.83 4.83
C CYS A 333 -26.60 -20.32 5.43
N ASP A 334 -26.53 -21.24 6.39
CA ASP A 334 -27.72 -21.80 7.06
C ASP A 334 -28.48 -20.76 7.88
N ASP A 335 -27.76 -19.80 8.47
CA ASP A 335 -28.33 -18.71 9.25
C ASP A 335 -28.62 -17.50 8.35
N ALA A 336 -29.86 -17.41 7.90
CA ALA A 336 -30.32 -16.35 7.00
C ALA A 336 -30.65 -15.01 7.71
N THR A 337 -30.33 -14.87 9.00
CA THR A 337 -30.43 -13.59 9.73
C THR A 337 -29.30 -12.63 9.35
N GLU A 338 -29.46 -11.34 9.64
CA GLU A 338 -28.41 -10.33 9.47
C GLU A 338 -27.12 -10.70 10.20
N LEU A 339 -27.21 -11.30 11.40
CA LEU A 339 -26.05 -11.77 12.14
C LEU A 339 -25.36 -12.94 11.44
N GLY A 340 -26.13 -13.94 10.99
CA GLY A 340 -25.62 -15.11 10.30
C GLY A 340 -24.89 -14.75 9.02
N VAL A 341 -25.52 -13.95 8.15
CA VAL A 341 -24.93 -13.51 6.89
C VAL A 341 -23.72 -12.61 7.12
N ALA A 342 -23.77 -11.69 8.09
CA ALA A 342 -22.65 -10.82 8.40
C ALA A 342 -21.46 -11.62 8.92
N ARG A 343 -21.67 -12.58 9.84
CA ARG A 343 -20.61 -13.43 10.37
C ARG A 343 -19.99 -14.30 9.29
N HIS A 344 -20.81 -14.94 8.46
CA HIS A 344 -20.34 -15.80 7.37
C HIS A 344 -19.54 -15.01 6.32
N ALA A 345 -20.11 -13.90 5.83
CA ALA A 345 -19.47 -13.08 4.81
C ALA A 345 -18.19 -12.40 5.32
N MET A 346 -18.20 -11.87 6.56
CA MET A 346 -17.02 -11.21 7.12
C MET A 346 -15.86 -12.16 7.38
N ARG A 347 -16.15 -13.42 7.79
CA ARG A 347 -15.09 -14.42 7.93
C ARG A 347 -14.41 -14.67 6.59
N ALA A 348 -15.19 -14.94 5.54
CA ALA A 348 -14.66 -15.21 4.22
C ALA A 348 -13.92 -13.99 3.64
N LEU A 349 -14.44 -12.78 3.82
CA LEU A 349 -13.78 -11.54 3.40
C LEU A 349 -12.42 -11.36 4.09
N LEU A 350 -12.37 -11.48 5.41
CA LEU A 350 -11.13 -11.31 6.18
C LEU A 350 -10.10 -12.42 5.88
N GLU A 351 -10.54 -13.65 5.63
CA GLU A 351 -9.66 -14.74 5.17
C GLU A 351 -9.02 -14.41 3.81
N ASN A 352 -9.80 -13.90 2.85
CA ASN A 352 -9.28 -13.51 1.54
C ASN A 352 -8.33 -12.31 1.65
N LEU A 353 -8.66 -11.31 2.46
CA LEU A 353 -7.77 -10.16 2.71
C LEU A 353 -6.48 -10.60 3.39
N ALA A 354 -6.53 -11.46 4.41
CA ALA A 354 -5.35 -11.98 5.08
C ALA A 354 -4.41 -12.71 4.08
N ARG A 355 -4.96 -13.48 3.13
CA ARG A 355 -4.17 -14.14 2.07
C ARG A 355 -3.52 -13.13 1.13
N LEU A 356 -4.21 -12.06 0.74
CA LEU A 356 -3.63 -10.99 -0.09
C LEU A 356 -2.52 -10.25 0.65
N HIS A 357 -2.76 -9.90 1.92
CA HIS A 357 -1.82 -9.18 2.76
C HIS A 357 -0.54 -10.00 3.04
N GLU A 358 -0.67 -11.32 3.22
CA GLU A 358 0.46 -12.24 3.40
C GLU A 358 1.42 -12.26 2.20
N VAL A 359 0.89 -12.02 0.99
CA VAL A 359 1.69 -11.94 -0.24
C VAL A 359 2.03 -10.50 -0.63
N GLY A 360 1.83 -9.54 0.29
CA GLY A 360 2.20 -8.13 0.12
C GLY A 360 1.25 -7.32 -0.75
N VAL A 361 0.05 -7.81 -1.04
CA VAL A 361 -0.96 -7.11 -1.85
C VAL A 361 -1.96 -6.41 -0.93
N VAL A 362 -2.22 -5.12 -1.18
CA VAL A 362 -3.34 -4.37 -0.57
C VAL A 362 -4.39 -4.14 -1.65
N HIS A 363 -5.65 -4.49 -1.37
CA HIS A 363 -6.72 -4.46 -2.38
C HIS A 363 -7.15 -3.03 -2.72
N ARG A 364 -7.23 -2.15 -1.72
CA ARG A 364 -7.51 -0.70 -1.82
C ARG A 364 -8.92 -0.30 -2.29
N ASP A 365 -9.70 -1.23 -2.83
CA ASP A 365 -11.12 -1.00 -3.19
C ASP A 365 -12.03 -2.12 -2.66
N VAL A 366 -11.91 -2.45 -1.37
CA VAL A 366 -12.76 -3.47 -0.73
C VAL A 366 -14.15 -2.88 -0.48
N LYS A 367 -15.18 -3.51 -1.06
CA LYS A 367 -16.59 -3.14 -0.86
C LYS A 367 -17.50 -4.27 -1.32
N PRO A 368 -18.77 -4.33 -0.90
CA PRO A 368 -19.72 -5.37 -1.32
C PRO A 368 -19.85 -5.52 -2.84
N ALA A 369 -19.67 -4.45 -3.61
CA ALA A 369 -19.70 -4.50 -5.08
C ALA A 369 -18.51 -5.28 -5.69
N ASN A 370 -17.38 -5.33 -4.97
CA ASN A 370 -16.16 -6.01 -5.38
C ASN A 370 -15.97 -7.38 -4.71
N VAL A 371 -17.05 -7.97 -4.21
CA VAL A 371 -17.06 -9.33 -3.68
C VAL A 371 -18.13 -10.12 -4.43
N ILE A 372 -17.72 -11.15 -5.16
CA ILE A 372 -18.63 -12.07 -5.86
C ILE A 372 -18.92 -13.28 -4.99
N VAL A 373 -20.16 -13.76 -5.05
CA VAL A 373 -20.55 -15.08 -4.55
C VAL A 373 -20.31 -16.12 -5.64
N ALA A 374 -19.28 -16.94 -5.47
CA ALA A 374 -18.85 -17.90 -6.50
C ALA A 374 -19.78 -19.11 -6.55
N GLU A 375 -20.78 -19.09 -7.43
CA GLU A 375 -21.83 -20.11 -7.53
C GLU A 375 -21.27 -21.50 -7.82
N ARG A 376 -20.20 -21.56 -8.64
CA ARG A 376 -19.50 -22.80 -9.02
C ARG A 376 -18.54 -23.32 -7.94
N ASP A 377 -18.25 -22.51 -6.92
CA ASP A 377 -17.32 -22.82 -5.83
C ASP A 377 -18.05 -22.81 -4.49
N GLU A 378 -19.25 -23.42 -4.48
CA GLU A 378 -20.09 -23.63 -3.29
C GLU A 378 -20.51 -22.34 -2.57
N GLY A 379 -20.63 -21.22 -3.30
CA GLY A 379 -21.04 -19.94 -2.71
C GLY A 379 -19.92 -19.22 -1.96
N LYS A 380 -18.66 -19.66 -2.11
CA LYS A 380 -17.51 -18.95 -1.52
C LYS A 380 -17.43 -17.52 -2.02
N LEU A 381 -17.07 -16.61 -1.13
CA LEU A 381 -16.81 -15.22 -1.50
C LEU A 381 -15.43 -15.10 -2.14
N LYS A 382 -15.34 -14.35 -3.24
CA LYS A 382 -14.09 -14.03 -3.93
C LYS A 382 -14.03 -12.54 -4.22
N LEU A 383 -12.87 -11.93 -3.99
CA LEU A 383 -12.61 -10.55 -4.36
C LEU A 383 -12.46 -10.40 -5.87
N ILE A 384 -12.86 -9.24 -6.39
CA ILE A 384 -12.65 -8.83 -7.78
C ILE A 384 -12.11 -7.40 -7.84
N ASP A 385 -11.65 -7.02 -9.03
CA ASP A 385 -11.15 -5.69 -9.35
C ASP A 385 -9.89 -5.29 -8.55
N LEU A 386 -8.74 -5.76 -9.05
CA LEU A 386 -7.43 -5.36 -8.54
C LEU A 386 -6.91 -4.06 -9.20
N GLY A 387 -7.79 -3.28 -9.84
CA GLY A 387 -7.41 -2.07 -10.56
C GLY A 387 -6.83 -0.96 -9.70
N ALA A 388 -7.21 -0.90 -8.42
CA ALA A 388 -6.66 0.03 -7.43
C ALA A 388 -5.61 -0.62 -6.52
N ALA A 389 -5.43 -1.93 -6.60
CA ALA A 389 -4.59 -2.67 -5.68
C ALA A 389 -3.10 -2.28 -5.82
N ALA A 390 -2.31 -2.59 -4.80
CA ALA A 390 -0.89 -2.31 -4.77
C ALA A 390 -0.10 -3.55 -4.32
N LEU A 391 1.04 -3.79 -4.96
CA LEU A 391 2.04 -4.76 -4.50
C LEU A 391 3.11 -4.00 -3.71
N CYS A 392 3.05 -4.12 -2.39
CA CYS A 392 3.84 -3.33 -1.46
C CYS A 392 5.12 -4.03 -1.00
N LEU A 393 5.24 -5.34 -1.23
CA LEU A 393 6.43 -6.12 -0.91
C LEU A 393 7.00 -6.77 -2.17
N PRO A 394 8.33 -6.82 -2.33
CA PRO A 394 8.95 -7.49 -3.46
C PRO A 394 8.76 -9.01 -3.36
N ASP A 395 8.66 -9.68 -4.51
CA ASP A 395 8.74 -11.14 -4.58
C ASP A 395 10.21 -11.60 -4.46
N GLU A 396 10.55 -12.21 -3.32
CA GLU A 396 11.89 -12.77 -3.05
C GLU A 396 12.26 -13.92 -4.00
N ASN A 397 11.28 -14.60 -4.61
CA ASN A 397 11.51 -15.77 -5.47
C ASN A 397 11.51 -15.42 -6.97
N ALA A 398 11.29 -14.17 -7.35
CA ALA A 398 11.27 -13.75 -8.75
C ALA A 398 12.70 -13.46 -9.25
N ASN A 399 13.12 -14.18 -10.29
CA ASN A 399 14.38 -13.91 -10.99
C ASN A 399 14.26 -12.61 -11.81
N ALA A 400 14.99 -11.58 -11.37
CA ALA A 400 15.04 -10.23 -11.91
C ALA A 400 13.80 -9.35 -11.60
N GLU A 401 14.05 -8.30 -10.83
CA GLU A 401 13.19 -7.14 -10.60
C GLU A 401 11.69 -7.39 -10.41
N SER A 402 11.29 -8.11 -9.35
CA SER A 402 9.90 -7.99 -8.87
C SER A 402 9.62 -6.51 -8.52
N PRO A 403 8.74 -5.83 -9.28
CA PRO A 403 8.48 -4.43 -9.05
C PRO A 403 7.46 -4.29 -7.92
N LEU A 404 7.62 -3.23 -7.12
CA LEU A 404 6.49 -2.70 -6.37
C LEU A 404 5.50 -2.10 -7.38
N LEU A 405 4.21 -2.33 -7.18
CA LEU A 405 3.16 -1.92 -8.12
C LEU A 405 2.18 -1.00 -7.41
N ASN A 406 1.89 0.15 -8.04
CA ASN A 406 0.91 1.13 -7.58
C ASN A 406 1.10 1.55 -6.10
N TYR A 407 2.36 1.56 -5.64
CA TYR A 407 2.73 1.83 -4.26
C TYR A 407 3.61 3.07 -4.18
N TYR A 408 3.05 4.17 -3.66
CA TYR A 408 3.69 5.48 -3.57
C TYR A 408 3.16 6.27 -2.37
N PRO A 409 3.92 7.27 -1.86
CA PRO A 409 3.47 8.14 -0.77
C PRO A 409 2.42 9.16 -1.20
N GLY A 410 1.49 9.45 -0.30
CA GLY A 410 0.40 10.40 -0.51
C GLY A 410 -0.88 9.75 -1.03
N VAL A 411 -1.88 10.60 -1.26
CA VAL A 411 -3.22 10.20 -1.69
C VAL A 411 -3.18 9.45 -3.03
N GLY A 412 -4.03 8.44 -3.17
CA GLY A 412 -4.35 7.85 -4.47
C GLY A 412 -5.78 7.31 -4.49
N PRO A 413 -6.13 6.43 -5.44
CA PRO A 413 -7.52 6.05 -5.66
C PRO A 413 -8.11 5.33 -4.44
N ALA A 414 -9.32 5.74 -4.06
CA ALA A 414 -10.13 5.12 -3.01
C ALA A 414 -11.61 5.46 -3.24
N ASP A 415 -12.51 4.56 -2.85
CA ASP A 415 -13.94 4.88 -2.74
C ASP A 415 -14.16 5.58 -1.39
N PRO A 416 -14.59 6.86 -1.36
CA PRO A 416 -14.69 7.64 -0.12
C PRO A 416 -15.68 7.06 0.89
N ARG A 417 -16.58 6.16 0.46
CA ARG A 417 -17.52 5.48 1.35
C ARG A 417 -16.88 4.38 2.18
N TYR A 418 -15.76 3.84 1.72
CA TYR A 418 -15.10 2.66 2.30
C TYR A 418 -13.68 2.96 2.78
N CYS A 419 -13.27 4.22 2.82
CA CYS A 419 -12.03 4.66 3.42
C CYS A 419 -12.29 5.83 4.38
N ARG A 420 -11.26 6.21 5.14
CA ARG A 420 -11.31 7.42 5.96
C ARG A 420 -10.87 8.62 5.13
N ASP A 421 -11.53 9.76 5.33
CA ASP A 421 -11.19 11.05 4.73
C ASP A 421 -9.76 11.50 5.07
N ASP A 422 -9.31 11.22 6.29
CA ASP A 422 -7.95 11.51 6.76
C ASP A 422 -6.90 10.47 6.35
N GLU A 423 -7.28 9.38 5.67
CA GLU A 423 -6.41 8.25 5.37
C GLU A 423 -6.60 7.67 3.95
N MET A 424 -6.69 8.53 2.93
CA MET A 424 -6.83 8.12 1.52
C MET A 424 -5.51 7.64 0.86
N PHE A 425 -4.56 7.15 1.65
CA PHE A 425 -3.22 6.77 1.22
C PHE A 425 -2.78 5.42 1.77
N LEU A 426 -1.88 4.73 1.06
CA LEU A 426 -1.20 3.54 1.61
C LEU A 426 0.04 3.94 2.41
N LEU A 427 0.73 4.99 1.97
CA LEU A 427 1.87 5.60 2.64
C LEU A 427 1.60 7.09 2.87
N PRO A 428 1.87 7.64 4.07
CA PRO A 428 1.59 9.03 4.34
C PRO A 428 2.41 9.95 3.45
N GLU A 429 1.91 11.16 3.24
CA GLU A 429 2.67 12.18 2.55
C GLU A 429 3.99 12.46 3.30
N GLY A 430 5.10 12.54 2.56
CA GLY A 430 6.43 12.73 3.13
C GLY A 430 7.18 11.43 3.46
N ALA A 431 6.53 10.26 3.42
CA ALA A 431 7.25 8.98 3.51
C ALA A 431 8.27 8.85 2.36
N PRO A 432 9.42 8.16 2.58
CA PRO A 432 10.35 7.80 1.53
C PRO A 432 9.66 7.04 0.41
N ARG A 433 10.17 7.21 -0.82
CA ARG A 433 9.66 6.45 -1.95
C ARG A 433 9.92 4.95 -1.75
N PRO A 434 8.95 4.07 -2.03
CA PRO A 434 9.17 2.63 -1.94
C PRO A 434 10.22 2.14 -2.95
N THR A 435 11.18 1.39 -2.45
CA THR A 435 12.17 0.61 -3.19
C THR A 435 12.20 -0.81 -2.63
N LYS A 436 12.87 -1.76 -3.29
CA LYS A 436 12.95 -3.13 -2.76
C LYS A 436 13.64 -3.19 -1.40
N GLU A 437 14.61 -2.30 -1.20
CA GLU A 437 15.43 -2.22 0.01
C GLU A 437 14.64 -1.68 1.21
N ASN A 438 13.72 -0.73 0.99
CA ASN A 438 12.96 -0.11 2.08
C ASN A 438 11.49 -0.60 2.19
N ALA A 439 10.96 -1.35 1.23
CA ALA A 439 9.56 -1.78 1.19
C ALA A 439 9.11 -2.51 2.45
N ALA A 440 9.90 -3.48 2.94
CA ALA A 440 9.57 -4.22 4.15
C ALA A 440 9.54 -3.31 5.40
N LYS A 441 10.40 -2.30 5.44
CA LYS A 441 10.42 -1.29 6.51
C LYS A 441 9.18 -0.40 6.43
N LEU A 442 8.85 0.12 5.25
CA LEU A 442 7.65 0.94 5.03
C LEU A 442 6.37 0.16 5.35
N TRP A 443 6.30 -1.13 5.00
CA TRP A 443 5.20 -2.01 5.35
C TRP A 443 5.00 -2.14 6.87
N ARG A 444 6.08 -2.33 7.62
CA ARG A 444 6.02 -2.45 9.09
C ARG A 444 5.64 -1.13 9.75
N ALA A 445 6.27 -0.03 9.32
CA ALA A 445 6.07 1.30 9.89
C ALA A 445 4.65 1.83 9.62
N HIS A 446 4.20 1.72 8.37
CA HIS A 446 2.96 2.37 7.92
C HIS A 446 1.77 1.42 7.81
N GLN A 447 1.97 0.10 7.92
CA GLN A 447 0.91 -0.92 7.95
C GLN A 447 -0.16 -0.76 6.85
N PRO A 448 0.21 -0.65 5.56
CA PRO A 448 -0.72 -0.30 4.47
C PRO A 448 -1.87 -1.30 4.30
N ALA A 449 -1.69 -2.58 4.66
CA ALA A 449 -2.75 -3.60 4.69
C ALA A 449 -3.96 -3.23 5.56
N LYS A 450 -3.74 -2.39 6.58
CA LYS A 450 -4.80 -1.93 7.49
C LYS A 450 -5.71 -0.87 6.86
N PHE A 451 -5.39 -0.40 5.65
CA PHE A 451 -6.32 0.36 4.81
C PHE A 451 -7.58 -0.48 4.49
N ASP A 452 -7.39 -1.72 4.01
CA ASP A 452 -8.49 -2.63 3.66
C ASP A 452 -9.36 -3.01 4.88
N CYS A 453 -8.81 -2.91 6.09
CA CYS A 453 -9.52 -3.24 7.33
C CYS A 453 -10.63 -2.21 7.64
N VAL A 454 -10.42 -0.93 7.31
CA VAL A 454 -11.48 0.09 7.44
C VAL A 454 -12.65 -0.26 6.53
N SER A 455 -12.34 -0.56 5.27
CA SER A 455 -13.32 -0.94 4.26
C SER A 455 -14.10 -2.20 4.66
N ALA A 456 -13.43 -3.17 5.30
CA ALA A 456 -14.06 -4.35 5.87
C ALA A 456 -15.00 -4.00 7.05
N GLY A 457 -14.62 -3.05 7.91
CA GLY A 457 -15.47 -2.53 8.98
C GLY A 457 -16.74 -1.85 8.47
N VAL A 458 -16.64 -1.03 7.44
CA VAL A 458 -17.80 -0.42 6.76
C VAL A 458 -18.67 -1.50 6.10
N THR A 459 -18.05 -2.50 5.47
CA THR A 459 -18.77 -3.64 4.88
C THR A 459 -19.57 -4.42 5.94
N LEU A 460 -19.01 -4.63 7.14
CA LEU A 460 -19.72 -5.26 8.26
C LEU A 460 -20.97 -4.46 8.66
N LEU A 461 -20.90 -3.12 8.71
CA LEU A 461 -22.06 -2.28 9.01
C LEU A 461 -23.21 -2.53 8.02
N GLN A 462 -22.93 -2.59 6.71
CA GLN A 462 -23.96 -2.83 5.69
C GLN A 462 -24.54 -4.25 5.73
N LEU A 463 -23.69 -5.25 5.99
CA LEU A 463 -24.13 -6.64 6.11
C LEU A 463 -25.08 -6.81 7.31
N ALA A 464 -24.69 -6.23 8.46
CA ALA A 464 -25.40 -6.38 9.73
C ALA A 464 -26.64 -5.46 9.86
N VAL A 465 -26.70 -4.34 9.14
CA VAL A 465 -27.78 -3.33 9.27
C VAL A 465 -28.41 -3.06 7.91
N VAL A 466 -29.62 -3.59 7.69
CA VAL A 466 -30.34 -3.46 6.41
C VAL A 466 -30.51 -1.99 5.98
N GLY A 467 -30.77 -1.10 6.94
CA GLY A 467 -30.94 0.33 6.69
C GLY A 467 -29.69 1.03 6.14
N LEU A 468 -28.50 0.45 6.30
CA LEU A 468 -27.23 1.00 5.81
C LEU A 468 -26.79 0.45 4.44
N ARG A 469 -27.53 -0.50 3.87
CA ARG A 469 -27.21 -1.08 2.55
C ARG A 469 -27.38 -0.07 1.39
N PRO A 470 -28.42 0.79 1.35
CA PRO A 470 -28.54 1.79 0.30
C PRO A 470 -27.39 2.82 0.36
N PRO A 471 -26.77 3.18 -0.78
CA PRO A 471 -25.62 4.09 -0.81
C PRO A 471 -25.84 5.42 -0.07
N ALA A 472 -26.99 6.07 -0.27
CA ALA A 472 -27.29 7.36 0.36
C ALA A 472 -27.33 7.30 1.90
N ASN A 473 -27.77 6.16 2.45
CA ASN A 473 -27.83 5.96 3.90
C ASN A 473 -26.43 5.67 4.46
N LEU A 474 -25.61 4.93 3.70
CA LEU A 474 -24.21 4.71 4.03
C LEU A 474 -23.43 6.03 4.02
N ASP A 475 -23.61 6.86 2.99
CA ASP A 475 -22.96 8.17 2.87
C ASP A 475 -23.24 9.04 4.11
N ALA A 476 -24.51 9.10 4.53
CA ALA A 476 -24.89 9.84 5.74
C ALA A 476 -24.22 9.28 7.01
N CYS A 477 -24.17 7.95 7.18
CA CYS A 477 -23.51 7.30 8.32
C CYS A 477 -22.00 7.58 8.32
N VAL A 478 -21.33 7.44 7.18
CA VAL A 478 -19.87 7.68 7.05
C VAL A 478 -19.56 9.14 7.33
N SER A 479 -20.31 10.08 6.76
CA SER A 479 -20.13 11.52 7.06
C SER A 479 -20.36 11.88 8.53
N GLU A 480 -21.18 11.14 9.26
CA GLU A 480 -21.31 11.32 10.71
C GLU A 480 -20.14 10.71 11.49
N LEU A 481 -19.65 9.54 11.07
CA LEU A 481 -18.45 8.93 11.65
C LEU A 481 -17.23 9.84 11.45
N GLU A 482 -17.03 10.41 10.26
CA GLU A 482 -15.96 11.37 9.96
C GLU A 482 -16.01 12.57 10.93
N LYS A 483 -17.18 13.19 11.10
CA LYS A 483 -17.38 14.30 12.06
C LYS A 483 -17.11 13.90 13.52
N MET A 484 -17.17 12.62 13.83
CA MET A 484 -16.89 12.06 15.15
C MET A 484 -15.50 11.43 15.25
N ASN A 485 -14.60 11.72 14.29
CA ASN A 485 -13.25 11.13 14.20
C ASN A 485 -13.28 9.59 14.23
N TRP A 486 -14.30 9.00 13.64
CA TRP A 486 -14.56 7.56 13.58
C TRP A 486 -14.70 6.89 14.97
N ASP A 487 -15.17 7.63 15.97
CA ASP A 487 -15.59 7.05 17.25
C ASP A 487 -16.94 6.34 17.09
N VAL A 488 -16.88 5.04 16.85
CA VAL A 488 -18.05 4.19 16.59
C VAL A 488 -18.96 4.09 17.81
N GLN A 489 -18.40 4.07 19.02
CA GLN A 489 -19.19 3.98 20.25
C GLN A 489 -19.94 5.29 20.51
N ARG A 490 -19.29 6.43 20.26
CA ARG A 490 -19.95 7.73 20.31
C ARG A 490 -21.08 7.84 19.29
N TRP A 491 -20.83 7.43 18.04
CA TRP A 491 -21.87 7.42 17.00
C TRP A 491 -23.05 6.52 17.40
N ARG A 492 -22.77 5.31 17.89
CA ARG A 492 -23.80 4.39 18.39
C ARG A 492 -24.64 5.04 19.49
N ASN A 493 -24.03 5.70 20.47
CA ASN A 493 -24.75 6.29 21.59
C ASN A 493 -25.55 7.55 21.22
N GLU A 494 -25.02 8.40 20.32
CA GLU A 494 -25.61 9.70 20.00
C GLU A 494 -26.53 9.69 18.77
N LYS A 495 -26.34 8.77 17.83
CA LYS A 495 -26.98 8.81 16.50
C LYS A 495 -27.83 7.60 16.17
N SER A 496 -27.41 6.39 16.56
CA SER A 496 -28.06 5.15 16.09
C SER A 496 -29.57 5.13 16.35
N ALA A 497 -30.03 5.56 17.52
CA ALA A 497 -31.46 5.58 17.87
C ALA A 497 -32.30 6.48 16.96
N ALA A 498 -31.74 7.60 16.47
CA ALA A 498 -32.46 8.53 15.59
C ALA A 498 -32.64 7.98 14.16
N THR A 499 -31.86 6.96 13.77
CA THR A 499 -31.93 6.37 12.43
C THR A 499 -33.17 5.48 12.24
N GLY A 500 -33.69 4.90 13.33
CA GLY A 500 -34.77 3.90 13.26
C GLY A 500 -34.35 2.55 12.64
N TYR A 501 -33.06 2.31 12.43
CA TYR A 501 -32.55 1.05 11.91
C TYR A 501 -32.45 -0.02 13.00
N ASP A 502 -32.44 -1.29 12.59
CA ASP A 502 -32.22 -2.43 13.47
C ASP A 502 -30.72 -2.78 13.55
N PHE A 503 -30.17 -2.71 14.76
CA PHE A 503 -28.76 -3.01 15.07
C PHE A 503 -28.58 -4.32 15.84
N ALA A 504 -29.62 -5.16 15.95
CA ALA A 504 -29.60 -6.39 16.74
C ALA A 504 -28.43 -7.32 16.40
N ALA A 505 -28.03 -7.41 15.12
CA ALA A 505 -26.88 -8.20 14.69
C ALA A 505 -25.55 -7.69 15.27
N LEU A 506 -25.39 -6.37 15.44
CA LEU A 506 -24.20 -5.78 16.04
C LEU A 506 -24.24 -5.81 17.57
N ASP A 507 -25.45 -5.71 18.16
CA ASP A 507 -25.69 -5.75 19.60
C ASP A 507 -25.60 -7.16 20.21
N ALA A 508 -25.75 -8.20 19.38
CA ALA A 508 -25.67 -9.60 19.79
C ALA A 508 -24.37 -9.91 20.54
N ASN A 509 -24.44 -10.90 21.44
CA ASN A 509 -23.30 -11.41 22.21
C ASN A 509 -22.53 -10.32 22.98
N GLY A 510 -23.25 -9.37 23.57
CA GLY A 510 -22.65 -8.27 24.34
C GLY A 510 -22.03 -7.17 23.47
N GLY A 511 -22.54 -6.97 22.25
CA GLY A 511 -22.03 -5.95 21.33
C GLY A 511 -20.77 -6.37 20.58
N ALA A 512 -20.58 -7.68 20.35
CA ALA A 512 -19.38 -8.19 19.70
C ALA A 512 -19.21 -7.68 18.25
N GLY A 513 -20.31 -7.40 17.55
CA GLY A 513 -20.27 -6.79 16.23
C GLY A 513 -19.75 -5.35 16.29
N TRP A 514 -20.24 -4.54 17.24
CA TRP A 514 -19.73 -3.19 17.47
C TRP A 514 -18.26 -3.14 17.83
N ALA A 515 -17.81 -4.05 18.70
CA ALA A 515 -16.41 -4.17 19.08
C ALA A 515 -15.51 -4.52 17.88
N LEU A 516 -15.99 -5.36 16.96
CA LEU A 516 -15.25 -5.68 15.73
C LEU A 516 -15.18 -4.47 14.79
N VAL A 517 -16.28 -3.74 14.59
CA VAL A 517 -16.29 -2.52 13.77
C VAL A 517 -15.29 -1.51 14.34
N ASP A 518 -15.32 -1.24 15.65
CA ASP A 518 -14.40 -0.32 16.32
C ASP A 518 -12.93 -0.72 16.10
N ALA A 519 -12.61 -2.01 16.29
CA ALA A 519 -11.25 -2.53 16.07
C ALA A 519 -10.77 -2.40 14.61
N LEU A 520 -11.69 -2.49 13.64
CA LEU A 520 -11.40 -2.40 12.21
C LEU A 520 -11.26 -0.97 11.68
N VAL A 521 -11.91 0.02 12.31
CA VAL A 521 -11.97 1.39 11.78
C VAL A 521 -11.22 2.44 12.61
N VAL A 522 -10.70 2.05 13.79
CA VAL A 522 -9.97 2.96 14.70
C VAL A 522 -8.90 3.77 13.94
N PRO A 523 -8.80 5.10 14.14
CA PRO A 523 -7.89 5.97 13.38
C PRO A 523 -6.43 5.54 13.42
N ASP A 524 -5.95 5.17 14.60
CA ASP A 524 -4.57 4.76 14.78
C ASP A 524 -4.34 3.37 14.16
N ARG A 525 -3.59 3.33 13.04
CA ARG A 525 -3.20 2.09 12.38
C ARG A 525 -2.53 1.12 13.35
N ALA A 526 -1.70 1.58 14.29
CA ALA A 526 -1.01 0.70 15.23
C ALA A 526 -2.00 -0.08 16.11
N ARG A 527 -3.11 0.55 16.48
CA ARG A 527 -4.21 -0.06 17.26
C ARG A 527 -5.24 -0.81 16.42
N ARG A 528 -5.36 -0.48 15.13
CA ARG A 528 -6.30 -1.14 14.21
C ARG A 528 -5.95 -2.61 14.03
N VAL A 529 -6.94 -3.49 14.13
CA VAL A 529 -6.71 -4.93 14.01
C VAL A 529 -6.34 -5.30 12.56
N SER A 530 -5.45 -6.27 12.37
CA SER A 530 -5.17 -6.81 11.03
C SER A 530 -6.31 -7.74 10.58
N ALA A 531 -6.45 -7.96 9.26
CA ALA A 531 -7.45 -8.90 8.75
C ALA A 531 -7.28 -10.32 9.33
N ARG A 532 -6.03 -10.76 9.52
CA ARG A 532 -5.70 -12.06 10.12
C ARG A 532 -6.11 -12.13 11.59
N ASP A 533 -5.79 -11.10 12.38
CA ASP A 533 -6.08 -11.10 13.82
C ASP A 533 -7.58 -10.91 14.09
N ALA A 534 -8.28 -10.20 13.20
CA ALA A 534 -9.73 -10.01 13.28
C ALA A 534 -10.50 -11.35 13.24
N LEU A 535 -9.98 -12.38 12.56
CA LEU A 535 -10.60 -13.71 12.49
C LEU A 535 -10.71 -14.41 13.86
N ALA A 536 -9.89 -14.01 14.83
CA ALA A 536 -9.94 -14.51 16.21
C ALA A 536 -10.89 -13.70 17.12
N HIS A 537 -11.57 -12.69 16.58
CA HIS A 537 -12.46 -11.83 17.36
C HIS A 537 -13.72 -12.57 17.84
N ALA A 538 -14.26 -12.19 19.02
CA ALA A 538 -15.42 -12.83 19.64
C ALA A 538 -16.71 -12.80 18.79
N PHE A 539 -16.79 -11.91 17.80
CA PHE A 539 -17.89 -11.87 16.81
C PHE A 539 -18.03 -13.19 16.04
N PHE A 540 -16.91 -13.88 15.85
CA PHE A 540 -16.78 -15.15 15.14
C PHE A 540 -16.91 -16.38 16.04
N GLY A 541 -17.04 -16.19 17.36
CA GLY A 541 -17.13 -17.24 18.38
C GLY A 541 -18.54 -17.74 18.65
#